data_AF-A0A6P0XYG0-F1
#
_entry.id   AF-A0A6P0XYG0-F1
#
_cell.length_a   1.000
_cell.length_b   1.000
_cell.length_c   1.000
_cell.angle_alpha   90.00
_cell.angle_beta   90.00
_cell.angle_gamma   90.00
#
_symmetry.space_group_name_H-M   'P 1'
#
loop_
_entity.id
_entity.type
_entity.pdbx_description
1 polymer ?
#
loop_
_entity_poly.entity_id
_entity_poly.type
_entity_poly.pdbx_seq_one_letter_code
_entity_poly.pdbx_strand_id
1 'polypeptide(L)'
;LEGGGTVSQTFTLDGNAFDPETFVFNNDFNEVVAVEWEQESPYHQFDNITIDTVVPLPGETVVIDFESLEHEDANIQNHGFNYQEDGFVLDNLASNDFATFGTLESRFSGSTALFNNTVDGVTRLSAIDNQPFDLVSIDLTELNGPNVADVTFVGELEGGGTVSQTFTLDGNAFDPETFVFNNDFNEVVAVEWEQESPFHQFDNITIDIGNSGSSSEEEAALVRSSSSLSSSQANSREVSGRSDTEENVAADGSEASASESDINTTSEISGRSDTENVAADRSEASESESDNDRTQENRNSETAFVENQVIVQIAEGTEASALEALKAELGATTIKATQTLSMELWSIDGDVQDTISRYEDDPRIDFIEPNFVVSGDATFPNDPSFDELWGLDNTGQTGGTPDADID
;
A
#
# COMPACT_ATOMS: atom_id res chain seq x y z
N LEU A 1 -12.57 -24.09 -18.30
CA LEU A 1 -11.13 -23.88 -18.01
C LEU A 1 -10.68 -22.64 -18.77
N GLU A 2 -9.84 -21.82 -18.14
CA GLU A 2 -9.38 -20.51 -18.67
C GLU A 2 -8.62 -20.62 -20.01
N GLY A 3 -7.90 -21.72 -20.26
CA GLY A 3 -7.22 -22.01 -21.53
C GLY A 3 -8.05 -22.71 -22.62
N GLY A 4 -9.37 -22.84 -22.41
CA GLY A 4 -10.26 -23.64 -23.26
C GLY A 4 -10.24 -25.14 -22.92
N GLY A 5 -11.36 -25.82 -23.21
CA GLY A 5 -11.57 -27.23 -22.85
C GLY A 5 -12.58 -27.42 -21.71
N THR A 6 -12.95 -28.68 -21.46
CA THR A 6 -13.99 -29.06 -20.50
C THR A 6 -13.48 -30.14 -19.55
N VAL A 7 -13.72 -29.95 -18.25
CA VAL A 7 -13.57 -30.96 -17.20
C VAL A 7 -14.96 -31.42 -16.75
N SER A 8 -15.08 -32.66 -16.29
CA SER A 8 -16.34 -33.19 -15.75
C SER A 8 -16.09 -34.10 -14.56
N GLN A 9 -16.90 -33.94 -13.51
CA GLN A 9 -16.94 -34.83 -12.35
C GLN A 9 -18.38 -35.26 -12.09
N THR A 10 -18.56 -36.49 -11.62
CA THR A 10 -19.88 -37.05 -11.30
C THR A 10 -19.94 -37.43 -9.84
N PHE A 11 -20.94 -36.90 -9.14
CA PHE A 11 -21.30 -37.29 -7.79
C PHE A 11 -22.49 -38.25 -7.82
N THR A 12 -22.51 -39.22 -6.90
CA THR A 12 -23.61 -40.18 -6.77
C THR A 12 -24.18 -40.03 -5.37
N LEU A 13 -25.46 -39.64 -5.30
CA LEU A 13 -26.21 -39.58 -4.04
C LEU A 13 -26.44 -41.00 -3.49
N ASP A 14 -26.46 -41.13 -2.18
CA ASP A 14 -26.60 -42.39 -1.46
C ASP A 14 -28.04 -42.96 -1.48
N GLY A 15 -29.02 -42.11 -1.84
CA GLY A 15 -30.43 -42.46 -1.95
C GLY A 15 -31.23 -42.31 -0.65
N ASN A 16 -30.64 -41.78 0.41
CA ASN A 16 -31.31 -41.44 1.66
C ASN A 16 -32.09 -40.13 1.48
N ALA A 17 -33.41 -40.21 1.59
CA ALA A 17 -34.24 -39.03 1.41
C ALA A 17 -34.03 -38.03 2.55
N PHE A 18 -33.87 -36.75 2.20
CA PHE A 18 -33.81 -35.58 3.09
C PHE A 18 -32.52 -35.39 3.90
N ASP A 19 -31.48 -36.19 3.66
CA ASP A 19 -30.15 -35.97 4.23
C ASP A 19 -29.27 -35.27 3.17
N PRO A 20 -28.79 -34.04 3.42
CA PRO A 20 -27.90 -33.36 2.48
C PRO A 20 -26.51 -34.04 2.49
N GLU A 21 -25.95 -34.24 1.30
CA GLU A 21 -24.61 -34.79 1.10
C GLU A 21 -23.66 -33.67 0.64
N THR A 22 -22.47 -33.61 1.23
CA THR A 22 -21.41 -32.68 0.83
C THR A 22 -20.46 -33.38 -0.13
N PHE A 23 -20.23 -32.75 -1.27
CA PHE A 23 -19.30 -33.21 -2.29
C PHE A 23 -18.17 -32.21 -2.48
N VAL A 24 -16.97 -32.73 -2.71
CA VAL A 24 -15.77 -31.92 -2.95
C VAL A 24 -15.33 -32.15 -4.39
N PHE A 25 -15.17 -31.05 -5.12
CA PHE A 25 -14.62 -31.10 -6.47
C PHE A 25 -13.15 -31.50 -6.42
N ASN A 26 -12.69 -32.26 -7.41
CA ASN A 26 -11.28 -32.58 -7.52
C ASN A 26 -10.49 -31.37 -8.07
N ASN A 27 -9.16 -31.45 -8.00
CA ASN A 27 -8.27 -30.37 -8.43
C ASN A 27 -8.38 -30.03 -9.93
N ASP A 28 -9.02 -30.87 -10.75
CA ASP A 28 -9.24 -30.56 -12.17
C ASP A 28 -10.27 -29.43 -12.36
N PHE A 29 -11.01 -29.08 -11.30
CA PHE A 29 -11.94 -27.95 -11.24
C PHE A 29 -11.31 -26.67 -10.67
N ASN A 30 -10.01 -26.66 -10.40
CA ASN A 30 -9.29 -25.41 -10.15
C ASN A 30 -9.29 -24.58 -11.45
N GLU A 31 -9.43 -23.25 -11.35
CA GLU A 31 -9.43 -22.32 -12.51
C GLU A 31 -10.59 -22.55 -13.52
N VAL A 32 -11.75 -23.01 -13.03
CA VAL A 32 -12.97 -23.07 -13.84
C VAL A 32 -13.64 -21.69 -13.95
N VAL A 33 -13.71 -21.17 -15.16
CA VAL A 33 -14.40 -19.90 -15.46
C VAL A 33 -15.93 -20.00 -15.37
N ALA A 34 -16.47 -21.23 -15.45
CA ALA A 34 -17.89 -21.52 -15.35
C ALA A 34 -18.10 -23.01 -15.05
N VAL A 35 -19.15 -23.34 -14.30
CA VAL A 35 -19.62 -24.70 -14.06
C VAL A 35 -21.08 -24.79 -14.51
N GLU A 36 -21.39 -25.78 -15.34
CA GLU A 36 -22.74 -26.04 -15.85
C GLU A 36 -23.17 -27.46 -15.48
N TRP A 37 -24.44 -27.65 -15.12
CA TRP A 37 -25.04 -28.96 -14.95
C TRP A 37 -26.50 -28.95 -15.42
N GLU A 38 -26.93 -30.08 -15.98
CA GLU A 38 -28.32 -30.28 -16.38
C GLU A 38 -29.09 -31.05 -15.30
N GLN A 39 -30.32 -30.63 -15.03
CA GLN A 39 -31.20 -31.35 -14.10
C GLN A 39 -31.84 -32.55 -14.80
N GLU A 40 -31.33 -33.76 -14.54
CA GLU A 40 -31.89 -35.01 -15.07
C GLU A 40 -32.73 -35.77 -14.04
N SER A 41 -33.64 -36.63 -14.51
CA SER A 41 -34.43 -37.51 -13.65
C SER A 41 -33.58 -38.69 -13.15
N PRO A 42 -33.60 -39.04 -11.85
CA PRO A 42 -34.43 -38.45 -10.79
C PRO A 42 -33.92 -37.08 -10.34
N TYR A 43 -34.83 -36.12 -10.20
CA TYR A 43 -34.50 -34.72 -9.92
C TYR A 43 -33.75 -34.58 -8.59
N HIS A 44 -32.73 -33.73 -8.59
CA HIS A 44 -31.95 -33.35 -7.42
C HIS A 44 -32.21 -31.88 -7.05
N GLN A 45 -31.84 -31.53 -5.82
CA GLN A 45 -31.74 -30.17 -5.31
C GLN A 45 -30.32 -29.98 -4.80
N PHE A 46 -29.83 -28.75 -4.80
CA PHE A 46 -28.56 -28.37 -4.21
C PHE A 46 -28.81 -27.21 -3.25
N ASP A 47 -27.98 -27.11 -2.22
CA ASP A 47 -27.96 -26.02 -1.25
C ASP A 47 -26.50 -25.71 -0.96
N ASN A 48 -26.15 -24.42 -0.91
CA ASN A 48 -24.80 -23.88 -0.79
C ASN A 48 -23.81 -24.35 -1.89
N ILE A 49 -23.15 -23.41 -2.55
CA ILE A 49 -21.98 -23.68 -3.39
C ILE A 49 -20.84 -22.89 -2.78
N THR A 50 -19.85 -23.59 -2.24
CA THR A 50 -18.60 -22.97 -1.79
C THR A 50 -17.69 -22.86 -2.98
N ILE A 51 -17.37 -21.62 -3.37
CA ILE A 51 -16.30 -21.32 -4.31
C ILE A 51 -15.12 -20.93 -3.44
N ASP A 52 -14.00 -21.62 -3.64
CA ASP A 52 -12.72 -21.22 -3.06
C ASP A 52 -12.21 -20.04 -3.91
N THR A 53 -12.71 -18.85 -3.62
CA THR A 53 -12.21 -17.55 -4.11
C THR A 53 -11.05 -17.17 -3.20
N VAL A 54 -9.85 -16.76 -3.62
CA VAL A 54 -9.32 -16.20 -4.87
C VAL A 54 -7.83 -16.54 -4.80
N VAL A 55 -7.26 -17.39 -5.67
CA VAL A 55 -5.78 -17.38 -5.79
C VAL A 55 -5.47 -16.19 -6.68
N PRO A 56 -4.83 -15.12 -6.16
CA PRO A 56 -4.54 -13.94 -6.95
C PRO A 56 -3.61 -14.29 -8.12
N LEU A 57 -3.84 -13.66 -9.26
CA LEU A 57 -3.08 -13.96 -10.48
C LEU A 57 -1.66 -13.39 -10.37
N PRO A 58 -0.65 -14.00 -11.04
CA PRO A 58 0.67 -13.40 -11.14
C PRO A 58 0.60 -11.98 -11.71
N GLY A 59 1.18 -11.02 -11.00
CA GLY A 59 1.16 -9.60 -11.33
C GLY A 59 0.03 -8.80 -10.69
N GLU A 60 -0.75 -9.41 -9.80
CA GLU A 60 -1.79 -8.76 -8.99
C GLU A 60 -1.22 -8.28 -7.64
N THR A 61 -1.77 -7.17 -7.15
CA THR A 61 -1.55 -6.67 -5.79
C THR A 61 -2.81 -6.95 -4.98
N VAL A 62 -2.65 -7.62 -3.85
CA VAL A 62 -3.70 -7.92 -2.88
C VAL A 62 -3.53 -7.04 -1.65
N VAL A 63 -4.63 -6.61 -1.05
CA VAL A 63 -4.64 -5.93 0.24
C VAL A 63 -5.58 -6.70 1.16
N ILE A 64 -5.05 -7.29 2.23
CA ILE A 64 -5.86 -7.88 3.30
C ILE A 64 -6.26 -6.75 4.24
N ASP A 65 -7.53 -6.36 4.19
CA ASP A 65 -8.07 -5.18 4.88
C ASP A 65 -8.98 -5.50 6.07
N PHE A 66 -9.34 -6.77 6.25
CA PHE A 66 -10.16 -7.25 7.37
C PHE A 66 -11.56 -6.60 7.51
N GLU A 67 -12.01 -5.80 6.54
CA GLU A 67 -13.28 -5.06 6.67
C GLU A 67 -14.50 -5.98 6.72
N SER A 68 -14.34 -7.23 6.26
CA SER A 68 -15.34 -8.29 6.45
C SER A 68 -15.64 -8.61 7.92
N LEU A 69 -14.75 -8.21 8.85
CA LEU A 69 -14.86 -8.41 10.29
C LEU A 69 -15.45 -7.20 11.03
N GLU A 70 -15.79 -6.12 10.33
CA GLU A 70 -16.29 -4.88 10.95
C GLU A 70 -17.54 -5.14 11.81
N HIS A 71 -17.60 -4.50 12.98
CA HIS A 71 -18.81 -4.50 13.81
C HIS A 71 -19.05 -3.17 14.53
N GLU A 72 -20.29 -2.70 14.44
CA GLU A 72 -20.75 -1.43 15.03
C GLU A 72 -21.11 -1.56 16.53
N ASP A 73 -20.11 -1.79 17.37
CA ASP A 73 -20.28 -1.76 18.82
C ASP A 73 -19.00 -1.28 19.54
N ALA A 74 -19.04 -1.23 20.88
CA ALA A 74 -17.88 -0.87 21.70
C ALA A 74 -17.18 -2.10 22.31
N ASN A 75 -17.42 -3.29 21.75
CA ASN A 75 -16.88 -4.54 22.28
C ASN A 75 -15.60 -4.94 21.54
N ILE A 76 -14.94 -5.94 22.11
CA ILE A 76 -13.91 -6.72 21.43
C ILE A 76 -14.58 -8.01 20.95
N GLN A 77 -14.46 -8.33 19.66
CA GLN A 77 -14.96 -9.60 19.11
C GLN A 77 -13.80 -10.53 18.76
N ASN A 78 -14.01 -11.82 18.95
CA ASN A 78 -13.02 -12.86 18.66
C ASN A 78 -13.35 -13.56 17.34
N HIS A 79 -12.32 -13.86 16.53
CA HIS A 79 -12.44 -14.40 15.17
C HIS A 79 -11.80 -15.78 14.98
N GLY A 80 -11.54 -16.49 16.07
CA GLY A 80 -10.87 -17.80 16.04
C GLY A 80 -9.37 -17.70 15.74
N PHE A 81 -8.79 -18.83 15.34
CA PHE A 81 -7.34 -18.97 15.12
C PHE A 81 -6.91 -18.88 13.65
N ASN A 82 -7.85 -18.72 12.73
CA ASN A 82 -7.57 -18.77 11.31
C ASN A 82 -8.47 -17.75 10.61
N TYR A 83 -7.85 -16.84 9.86
CA TYR A 83 -8.52 -15.87 9.02
C TYR A 83 -8.03 -16.04 7.57
N GLN A 84 -8.94 -15.93 6.61
CA GLN A 84 -8.64 -16.10 5.19
C GLN A 84 -9.29 -14.98 4.39
N GLU A 85 -8.52 -14.39 3.48
CA GLU A 85 -8.94 -13.30 2.61
C GLU A 85 -8.03 -13.30 1.37
N ASP A 86 -8.62 -13.12 0.19
CA ASP A 86 -7.91 -12.89 -1.08
C ASP A 86 -6.74 -13.85 -1.37
N GLY A 87 -6.90 -15.12 -1.04
CA GLY A 87 -5.92 -16.17 -1.32
C GLY A 87 -4.85 -16.35 -0.25
N PHE A 88 -4.93 -15.59 0.83
CA PHE A 88 -4.02 -15.67 1.95
C PHE A 88 -4.71 -16.17 3.20
N VAL A 89 -3.89 -16.74 4.08
CA VAL A 89 -4.29 -17.21 5.40
C VAL A 89 -3.42 -16.56 6.46
N LEU A 90 -4.07 -16.05 7.50
CA LEU A 90 -3.44 -15.72 8.77
C LEU A 90 -3.79 -16.78 9.81
N ASP A 91 -2.77 -17.45 10.33
CA ASP A 91 -2.87 -18.39 11.43
C ASP A 91 -2.41 -17.74 12.73
N ASN A 92 -3.23 -17.84 13.77
CA ASN A 92 -2.85 -17.56 15.14
C ASN A 92 -2.29 -18.85 15.76
N LEU A 93 -0.96 -18.89 15.95
CA LEU A 93 -0.28 -20.05 16.54
C LEU A 93 -0.29 -20.03 18.08
N ALA A 94 -1.04 -19.10 18.68
CA ALA A 94 -1.14 -18.91 20.12
C ALA A 94 -2.35 -19.64 20.73
N SER A 95 -2.72 -19.23 21.96
CA SER A 95 -3.73 -19.94 22.77
C SER A 95 -5.11 -19.28 22.82
N ASN A 96 -5.21 -18.01 22.45
CA ASN A 96 -6.47 -17.29 22.29
C ASN A 96 -6.67 -16.91 20.82
N ASP A 97 -7.92 -16.60 20.48
CA ASP A 97 -8.33 -16.16 19.16
C ASP A 97 -7.67 -14.84 18.74
N PHE A 98 -7.65 -14.57 17.43
CA PHE A 98 -7.59 -13.19 16.93
C PHE A 98 -8.80 -12.39 17.41
N ALA A 99 -8.64 -11.07 17.46
CA ALA A 99 -9.73 -10.17 17.83
C ALA A 99 -9.68 -8.84 17.08
N THR A 100 -10.83 -8.17 17.01
CA THR A 100 -11.00 -6.81 16.48
C THR A 100 -11.64 -5.91 17.54
N PHE A 101 -11.43 -4.61 17.38
CA PHE A 101 -12.23 -3.59 18.07
C PHE A 101 -13.46 -3.22 17.25
N GLY A 102 -14.59 -3.00 17.92
CA GLY A 102 -15.77 -2.44 17.28
C GLY A 102 -15.62 -0.96 17.02
N THR A 103 -16.37 -0.42 16.07
CA THR A 103 -16.24 0.98 15.61
C THR A 103 -16.57 2.04 16.66
N LEU A 104 -17.17 1.66 17.80
CA LEU A 104 -17.44 2.54 18.94
C LEU A 104 -16.45 2.34 20.10
N GLU A 105 -15.47 1.45 19.95
CA GLU A 105 -14.39 1.27 20.92
C GLU A 105 -13.40 2.44 20.81
N SER A 106 -12.95 2.96 21.95
CA SER A 106 -12.04 4.11 22.02
C SER A 106 -10.69 3.95 21.30
N ARG A 107 -10.30 2.71 20.99
CA ARG A 107 -9.02 2.32 20.38
C ARG A 107 -9.20 1.92 18.92
N PHE A 108 -10.41 2.02 18.38
CA PHE A 108 -10.66 1.81 16.97
C PHE A 108 -9.89 2.86 16.16
N SER A 109 -9.00 2.40 15.28
CA SER A 109 -8.04 3.24 14.56
C SER A 109 -8.61 3.88 13.28
N GLY A 110 -9.92 3.74 13.06
CA GLY A 110 -10.62 4.22 11.86
C GLY A 110 -10.78 3.19 10.75
N SER A 111 -10.21 1.99 10.94
CA SER A 111 -10.21 0.84 10.02
C SER A 111 -10.23 -0.45 10.84
N THR A 112 -10.77 -1.54 10.30
CA THR A 112 -10.97 -2.79 11.06
C THR A 112 -9.65 -3.55 11.24
N ALA A 113 -8.81 -3.16 12.19
CA ALA A 113 -7.54 -3.85 12.43
C ALA A 113 -7.70 -5.16 13.25
N LEU A 114 -6.92 -6.18 12.89
CA LEU A 114 -6.83 -7.45 13.62
C LEU A 114 -5.68 -7.42 14.63
N PHE A 115 -5.80 -8.12 15.76
CA PHE A 115 -4.68 -8.35 16.67
C PHE A 115 -4.70 -9.76 17.26
N ASN A 116 -3.51 -10.26 17.59
CA ASN A 116 -3.38 -11.52 18.31
C ASN A 116 -3.67 -11.27 19.80
N ASN A 117 -4.75 -11.87 20.33
CA ASN A 117 -5.18 -11.64 21.71
C ASN A 117 -4.41 -12.49 22.74
N THR A 118 -3.13 -12.78 22.46
CA THR A 118 -2.23 -13.54 23.33
C THR A 118 -0.89 -12.84 23.40
N VAL A 119 -0.42 -12.53 24.62
CA VAL A 119 0.96 -12.07 24.85
C VAL A 119 1.93 -13.12 24.32
N ASP A 120 2.95 -12.70 23.58
CA ASP A 120 3.94 -13.59 22.94
C ASP A 120 3.28 -14.56 21.92
N GLY A 121 2.09 -14.20 21.44
CA GLY A 121 1.35 -14.96 20.44
C GLY A 121 1.91 -14.73 19.05
N VAL A 122 2.18 -15.81 18.32
CA VAL A 122 2.72 -15.73 16.95
C VAL A 122 1.59 -15.71 15.95
N THR A 123 1.60 -14.70 15.09
CA THR A 123 0.78 -14.62 13.88
C THR A 123 1.61 -15.08 12.70
N ARG A 124 1.04 -15.92 11.82
CA ARG A 124 1.69 -16.42 10.61
C ARG A 124 0.84 -16.14 9.39
N LEU A 125 1.39 -15.40 8.43
CA LEU A 125 0.82 -15.17 7.10
C LEU A 125 1.41 -16.16 6.10
N SER A 126 0.56 -16.76 5.25
CA SER A 126 1.00 -17.54 4.07
C SER A 126 -0.06 -17.56 2.98
N ALA A 127 0.33 -17.85 1.74
CA ALA A 127 -0.62 -18.10 0.65
C ALA A 127 -1.31 -19.47 0.82
N ILE A 128 -2.62 -19.56 0.51
CA ILE A 128 -3.42 -20.79 0.62
C ILE A 128 -2.88 -21.89 -0.32
N ASP A 129 -2.36 -21.51 -1.47
CA ASP A 129 -1.79 -22.41 -2.48
C ASP A 129 -0.32 -22.79 -2.20
N ASN A 130 0.27 -22.24 -1.14
CA ASN A 130 1.68 -22.38 -0.75
C ASN A 130 2.67 -21.84 -1.80
N GLN A 131 2.26 -20.94 -2.70
CA GLN A 131 3.18 -20.23 -3.57
C GLN A 131 3.92 -19.12 -2.82
N PRO A 132 5.15 -18.80 -3.21
CA PRO A 132 5.86 -17.63 -2.68
C PRO A 132 5.18 -16.33 -3.15
N PHE A 133 5.28 -15.29 -2.32
CA PHE A 133 4.72 -13.97 -2.56
C PHE A 133 5.70 -12.88 -2.12
N ASP A 134 5.49 -11.65 -2.59
CA ASP A 134 6.27 -10.48 -2.20
C ASP A 134 5.47 -9.68 -1.18
N LEU A 135 5.93 -9.62 0.07
CA LEU A 135 5.27 -8.82 1.11
C LEU A 135 5.72 -7.35 0.97
N VAL A 136 4.78 -6.44 0.69
CA VAL A 136 5.08 -5.05 0.32
C VAL A 136 4.98 -4.13 1.53
N SER A 137 3.82 -4.10 2.19
CA SER A 137 3.57 -3.22 3.33
C SER A 137 2.53 -3.77 4.29
N ILE A 138 2.50 -3.19 5.48
CA ILE A 138 1.51 -3.45 6.52
C ILE A 138 1.25 -2.17 7.29
N ASP A 139 0.00 -1.93 7.66
CA ASP A 139 -0.36 -0.90 8.62
C ASP A 139 -0.31 -1.49 10.03
N LEU A 140 0.34 -0.78 10.95
CA LEU A 140 0.40 -1.15 12.36
C LEU A 140 -0.13 -0.03 13.24
N THR A 141 -0.63 -0.37 14.41
CA THR A 141 -1.10 0.61 15.40
C THR A 141 -0.91 0.08 16.82
N GLU A 142 -0.67 0.94 17.81
CA GLU A 142 -0.59 0.52 19.21
C GLU A 142 -1.93 0.03 19.75
N LEU A 143 -1.91 -1.11 20.43
CA LEU A 143 -3.12 -1.74 20.95
C LEU A 143 -3.57 -1.17 22.31
N ASN A 144 -2.63 -0.75 23.15
CA ASN A 144 -2.87 -0.39 24.55
C ASN A 144 -2.22 0.94 24.95
N GLY A 145 -2.56 2.00 24.21
CA GLY A 145 -2.12 3.36 24.47
C GLY A 145 -0.78 3.74 23.82
N PRO A 146 -0.30 4.97 24.07
CA PRO A 146 0.80 5.60 23.33
C PRO A 146 2.17 5.05 23.75
N ASN A 147 2.47 3.81 23.40
CA ASN A 147 3.71 3.14 23.76
C ASN A 147 4.43 2.68 22.49
N VAL A 148 5.61 3.26 22.25
CA VAL A 148 6.56 2.84 21.21
C VAL A 148 6.77 1.33 21.28
N ALA A 149 6.36 0.62 20.24
CA ALA A 149 6.52 -0.83 20.11
C ALA A 149 7.44 -1.18 18.95
N ASP A 150 8.32 -2.15 19.17
CA ASP A 150 9.08 -2.77 18.09
C ASP A 150 8.35 -4.05 17.66
N VAL A 151 8.08 -4.18 16.37
CA VAL A 151 7.45 -5.37 15.78
C VAL A 151 8.43 -5.99 14.80
N THR A 152 8.85 -7.23 15.09
CA THR A 152 9.81 -7.94 14.25
C THR A 152 9.10 -9.00 13.42
N PHE A 153 9.25 -8.88 12.11
CA PHE A 153 8.77 -9.84 11.13
C PHE A 153 9.91 -10.76 10.72
N VAL A 154 9.61 -12.05 10.56
CA VAL A 154 10.54 -13.07 10.10
C VAL A 154 9.91 -13.81 8.92
N GLY A 155 10.50 -13.64 7.74
CA GLY A 155 10.06 -14.31 6.51
C GLY A 155 10.82 -15.62 6.27
N GLU A 156 10.12 -16.67 5.86
CA GLU A 156 10.70 -17.91 5.35
C GLU A 156 10.81 -17.84 3.82
N LEU A 157 11.97 -18.16 3.25
CA LEU A 157 12.20 -18.10 1.80
C LEU A 157 11.98 -19.47 1.13
N GLU A 158 11.51 -19.50 -0.13
CA GLU A 158 11.23 -20.73 -0.90
C GLU A 158 12.44 -21.70 -0.96
N GLY A 159 13.66 -21.16 -1.05
CA GLY A 159 14.91 -21.91 -1.09
C GLY A 159 15.45 -22.38 0.28
N GLY A 160 14.71 -22.08 1.36
CA GLY A 160 15.15 -22.23 2.75
C GLY A 160 16.01 -21.08 3.25
N GLY A 161 15.96 -20.85 4.56
CA GLY A 161 16.56 -19.67 5.20
C GLY A 161 15.48 -18.69 5.66
N THR A 162 15.90 -17.64 6.36
CA THR A 162 14.98 -16.61 6.86
C THR A 162 15.52 -15.22 6.60
N VAL A 163 14.59 -14.29 6.38
CA VAL A 163 14.79 -12.83 6.41
C VAL A 163 14.15 -12.27 7.67
N SER A 164 14.61 -11.12 8.15
CA SER A 164 13.92 -10.41 9.23
C SER A 164 14.04 -8.90 9.09
N GLN A 165 12.98 -8.19 9.47
CA GLN A 165 12.90 -6.74 9.54
C GLN A 165 12.09 -6.34 10.76
N THR A 166 12.52 -5.27 11.43
CA THR A 166 11.84 -4.70 12.60
C THR A 166 11.34 -3.31 12.26
N PHE A 167 10.09 -3.03 12.61
CA PHE A 167 9.49 -1.71 12.56
C PHE A 167 9.27 -1.19 13.98
N THR A 168 9.35 0.14 14.14
CA THR A 168 9.16 0.81 15.43
C THR A 168 8.02 1.79 15.29
N LEU A 169 6.92 1.56 16.03
CA LEU A 169 5.78 2.48 16.14
C LEU A 169 6.18 3.76 16.85
N ASP A 170 5.53 4.86 16.53
CA ASP A 170 5.91 6.21 16.96
C ASP A 170 5.41 6.57 18.39
N GLY A 171 4.50 5.78 18.95
CA GLY A 171 3.88 6.01 20.25
C GLY A 171 2.69 6.97 20.21
N ASN A 172 2.12 7.27 19.04
CA ASN A 172 0.90 8.06 18.90
C ASN A 172 -0.31 7.12 18.92
N ALA A 173 -1.03 7.13 20.04
CA ALA A 173 -2.06 6.16 20.30
C ALA A 173 -3.13 6.11 19.19
N PHE A 174 -3.29 4.91 18.62
CA PHE A 174 -4.42 4.52 17.76
C PHE A 174 -4.42 5.12 16.35
N ASP A 175 -3.32 5.73 15.92
CA ASP A 175 -3.13 6.20 14.55
C ASP A 175 -2.41 5.11 13.71
N PRO A 176 -2.98 4.62 12.58
CA PRO A 176 -2.30 3.66 11.73
C PRO A 176 -1.04 4.21 11.06
N GLU A 177 0.04 3.43 11.13
CA GLU A 177 1.32 3.70 10.49
C GLU A 177 1.63 2.65 9.42
N THR A 178 1.86 3.09 8.19
CA THR A 178 2.25 2.21 7.09
C THR A 178 3.75 1.93 7.09
N PHE A 179 4.11 0.65 7.17
CA PHE A 179 5.48 0.20 7.10
C PHE A 179 5.74 -0.59 5.82
N VAL A 180 6.79 -0.21 5.10
CA VAL A 180 7.19 -0.84 3.83
C VAL A 180 8.34 -1.81 4.09
N PHE A 181 8.16 -3.06 3.68
CA PHE A 181 9.19 -4.09 3.73
C PHE A 181 10.26 -3.82 2.68
N ASN A 182 11.49 -4.18 2.99
CA ASN A 182 12.55 -4.16 1.99
C ASN A 182 12.43 -5.38 1.07
N ASN A 183 13.15 -5.34 -0.06
CA ASN A 183 13.08 -6.38 -1.08
C ASN A 183 13.59 -7.77 -0.63
N ASP A 184 14.14 -7.91 0.58
CA ASP A 184 14.52 -9.22 1.11
C ASP A 184 13.27 -10.05 1.52
N PHE A 185 12.10 -9.41 1.62
CA PHE A 185 10.78 -10.05 1.80
C PHE A 185 10.08 -10.42 0.49
N ASN A 186 10.78 -10.34 -0.64
CA ASN A 186 10.30 -10.91 -1.90
C ASN A 186 10.50 -12.43 -1.90
N GLU A 187 9.59 -13.14 -2.56
CA GLU A 187 9.56 -14.60 -2.70
C GLU A 187 9.56 -15.35 -1.36
N VAL A 188 8.88 -14.79 -0.34
CA VAL A 188 8.65 -15.46 0.94
C VAL A 188 7.48 -16.45 0.83
N VAL A 189 7.59 -17.60 1.48
CA VAL A 189 6.51 -18.60 1.55
C VAL A 189 5.66 -18.45 2.81
N ALA A 190 6.19 -17.75 3.82
CA ALA A 190 5.47 -17.41 5.04
C ALA A 190 6.16 -16.24 5.75
N VAL A 191 5.39 -15.49 6.52
CA VAL A 191 5.91 -14.44 7.41
C VAL A 191 5.31 -14.59 8.79
N GLU A 192 6.14 -14.57 9.83
CA GLU A 192 5.73 -14.65 11.22
C GLU A 192 6.11 -13.39 11.99
N TRP A 193 5.24 -12.96 12.90
CA TRP A 193 5.51 -11.90 13.88
C TRP A 193 4.81 -12.20 15.20
N GLU A 194 5.35 -11.64 16.29
CA GLU A 194 4.93 -11.94 17.65
C GLU A 194 4.25 -10.74 18.32
N GLN A 195 3.20 -11.01 19.10
CA GLN A 195 2.49 -10.03 19.91
C GLN A 195 3.29 -9.66 21.18
N GLU A 196 4.45 -9.05 20.97
CA GLU A 196 5.32 -8.57 22.05
C GLU A 196 4.78 -7.29 22.68
N SER A 197 5.18 -7.01 23.93
CA SER A 197 4.83 -5.77 24.63
C SER A 197 5.85 -4.66 24.33
N PRO A 198 5.43 -3.41 24.05
CA PRO A 198 4.05 -2.93 23.95
C PRO A 198 3.29 -3.50 22.75
N PHE A 199 2.01 -3.79 22.94
CA PHE A 199 1.20 -4.57 21.99
C PHE A 199 0.71 -3.74 20.82
N HIS A 200 0.45 -4.40 19.69
CA HIS A 200 0.01 -3.79 18.44
C HIS A 200 -1.22 -4.48 17.84
N GLN A 201 -1.85 -3.82 16.89
CA GLN A 201 -2.83 -4.34 15.94
C GLN A 201 -2.28 -4.11 14.53
N PHE A 202 -2.79 -4.85 13.55
CA PHE A 202 -2.30 -4.83 12.18
C PHE A 202 -3.47 -4.82 11.18
N ASP A 203 -3.27 -4.12 10.07
CA ASP A 203 -4.25 -3.86 9.03
C ASP A 203 -3.56 -3.67 7.66
N ASN A 204 -4.33 -3.64 6.57
CA ASN A 204 -3.90 -3.31 5.20
C ASN A 204 -2.59 -4.01 4.78
N ILE A 205 -2.57 -5.34 4.88
CA ILE A 205 -1.39 -6.12 4.47
C ILE A 205 -1.35 -6.16 2.94
N THR A 206 -0.42 -5.42 2.35
CA THR A 206 -0.25 -5.33 0.90
C THR A 206 0.75 -6.38 0.42
N ILE A 207 0.33 -7.18 -0.55
CA ILE A 207 1.08 -8.32 -1.08
C ILE A 207 1.07 -8.28 -2.60
N ASP A 208 2.24 -8.39 -3.21
CA ASP A 208 2.38 -8.55 -4.66
C ASP A 208 2.60 -10.03 -5.00
N ILE A 209 1.86 -10.52 -5.98
CA ILE A 209 2.04 -11.88 -6.51
C ILE A 209 3.06 -11.81 -7.63
N GLY A 210 4.27 -12.31 -7.35
CA GLY A 210 5.36 -12.34 -8.34
C GLY A 210 4.94 -12.99 -9.66
N ASN A 211 5.44 -12.45 -10.77
CA ASN A 211 5.18 -12.95 -12.14
C ASN A 211 5.89 -14.29 -12.46
N SER A 212 6.08 -15.14 -11.45
CA SER A 212 7.02 -16.26 -11.43
C SER A 212 6.74 -17.36 -12.46
N GLY A 213 5.55 -17.35 -13.08
CA GLY A 213 5.18 -18.25 -14.18
C GLY A 213 5.51 -17.78 -15.61
N SER A 214 5.81 -16.49 -15.84
CA SER A 214 5.93 -15.95 -17.21
C SER A 214 7.37 -15.95 -17.75
N SER A 215 8.37 -15.66 -16.92
CA SER A 215 9.73 -15.43 -17.43
C SER A 215 10.51 -16.73 -17.72
N SER A 216 10.27 -17.80 -16.94
CA SER A 216 11.04 -19.04 -17.06
C SER A 216 10.54 -19.97 -18.17
N GLU A 217 9.22 -20.03 -18.40
CA GLU A 217 8.64 -20.84 -19.48
C GLU A 217 8.72 -20.16 -20.85
N GLU A 218 8.61 -18.82 -20.91
CA GLU A 218 8.69 -18.08 -22.18
C GLU A 218 10.14 -17.99 -22.68
N GLU A 219 11.14 -17.81 -21.79
CA GLU A 219 12.56 -17.97 -22.15
C GLU A 219 12.90 -19.42 -22.54
N ALA A 220 12.36 -20.42 -21.83
CA ALA A 220 12.57 -21.82 -22.20
C ALA A 220 11.90 -22.17 -23.55
N ALA A 221 10.76 -21.58 -23.88
CA ALA A 221 10.07 -21.75 -25.16
C ALA A 221 10.80 -21.03 -26.31
N LEU A 222 11.39 -19.87 -26.07
CA LEU A 222 12.23 -19.13 -27.03
C LEU A 222 13.56 -19.86 -27.30
N VAL A 223 14.19 -20.45 -26.27
CA VAL A 223 15.41 -21.28 -26.41
C VAL A 223 15.11 -22.60 -27.14
N ARG A 224 13.96 -23.22 -26.90
CA ARG A 224 13.51 -24.44 -27.62
C ARG A 224 13.13 -24.15 -29.09
N SER A 225 12.55 -22.98 -29.37
CA SER A 225 12.21 -22.57 -30.74
C SER A 225 13.45 -22.22 -31.57
N SER A 226 14.42 -21.53 -30.98
CA SER A 226 15.69 -21.16 -31.64
C SER A 226 16.64 -22.34 -31.88
N SER A 227 16.63 -23.36 -31.01
CA SER A 227 17.39 -24.61 -31.22
C SER A 227 16.76 -25.55 -32.26
N SER A 228 15.44 -25.50 -32.47
CA SER A 228 14.77 -26.22 -33.57
C SER A 228 15.03 -25.61 -34.95
N LEU A 229 15.26 -24.29 -35.04
CA LEU A 229 15.54 -23.57 -36.28
C LEU A 229 16.99 -23.74 -36.77
N SER A 230 17.95 -23.94 -35.86
CA SER A 230 19.37 -24.22 -36.20
C SER A 230 19.58 -25.66 -36.73
N SER A 231 18.72 -26.60 -36.35
CA SER A 231 18.87 -28.02 -36.67
C SER A 231 18.31 -28.41 -38.06
N SER A 232 17.62 -27.50 -38.76
CA SER A 232 16.97 -27.80 -40.05
C SER A 232 17.69 -27.24 -41.29
N GLN A 233 18.82 -26.53 -41.14
CA GLN A 233 19.60 -25.98 -42.27
C GLN A 233 20.96 -26.62 -42.52
N ALA A 234 21.38 -27.63 -41.74
CA ALA A 234 22.68 -28.28 -41.92
C ALA A 234 22.58 -29.72 -42.42
N ASN A 235 21.92 -29.95 -43.56
CA ASN A 235 22.10 -31.21 -44.29
C ASN A 235 22.00 -31.03 -45.81
N SER A 236 23.03 -30.41 -46.40
CA SER A 236 23.43 -30.70 -47.79
C SER A 236 24.72 -29.97 -48.15
N ARG A 237 25.86 -30.68 -48.08
CA ARG A 237 26.76 -30.93 -49.24
C ARG A 237 28.13 -31.45 -48.79
N GLU A 238 28.48 -32.55 -49.41
CA GLU A 238 29.77 -33.24 -49.38
C GLU A 238 30.94 -32.43 -50.00
N VAL A 239 32.10 -32.60 -49.37
CA VAL A 239 33.42 -32.99 -49.93
C VAL A 239 34.09 -32.10 -51.00
N SER A 240 35.26 -31.53 -50.67
CA SER A 240 36.59 -31.92 -51.23
C SER A 240 37.72 -30.90 -50.97
N GLY A 241 38.80 -31.35 -50.33
CA GLY A 241 40.18 -31.07 -50.77
C GLY A 241 41.01 -29.94 -50.11
N ARG A 242 42.10 -30.36 -49.42
CA ARG A 242 43.52 -29.84 -49.42
C ARG A 242 43.77 -28.32 -49.30
N SER A 243 44.85 -27.80 -48.72
CA SER A 243 45.98 -28.20 -47.87
C SER A 243 46.76 -26.90 -47.57
N ASP A 244 47.65 -26.97 -46.57
CA ASP A 244 48.87 -26.15 -46.38
C ASP A 244 48.80 -24.84 -45.54
N THR A 245 49.38 -24.97 -44.34
CA THR A 245 50.52 -24.22 -43.75
C THR A 245 50.66 -22.72 -44.01
N GLU A 246 50.76 -21.91 -42.95
CA GLU A 246 52.01 -21.20 -42.60
C GLU A 246 51.93 -20.44 -41.26
N GLU A 247 53.13 -20.15 -40.77
CA GLU A 247 53.62 -19.80 -39.44
C GLU A 247 53.98 -18.29 -39.36
N ASN A 248 53.81 -17.65 -38.20
CA ASN A 248 54.65 -16.56 -37.63
C ASN A 248 53.94 -15.97 -36.38
N VAL A 249 54.44 -16.06 -35.14
CA VAL A 249 55.67 -15.54 -34.50
C VAL A 249 55.62 -14.03 -34.16
N ALA A 250 55.50 -13.80 -32.84
CA ALA A 250 56.15 -12.81 -31.96
C ALA A 250 55.91 -11.28 -32.04
N ALA A 251 55.35 -10.79 -30.92
CA ALA A 251 55.97 -9.92 -29.90
C ALA A 251 56.19 -8.40 -30.09
N ASP A 252 55.89 -7.73 -28.96
CA ASP A 252 56.60 -6.61 -28.32
C ASP A 252 56.26 -5.15 -28.71
N GLY A 253 56.25 -4.28 -27.70
CA GLY A 253 56.27 -2.82 -27.87
C GLY A 253 55.45 -2.01 -26.86
N SER A 254 56.11 -1.59 -25.77
CA SER A 254 55.66 -0.68 -24.72
C SER A 254 55.81 0.83 -25.06
N GLU A 255 55.35 1.67 -24.12
CA GLU A 255 55.64 3.12 -23.89
C GLU A 255 54.81 4.15 -24.70
N ALA A 256 54.53 5.40 -24.27
CA ALA A 256 54.43 6.10 -22.98
C ALA A 256 54.00 7.57 -23.29
N SER A 257 53.25 8.20 -22.37
CA SER A 257 53.36 9.61 -21.91
C SER A 257 53.02 10.85 -22.80
N ALA A 258 52.23 11.76 -22.16
CA ALA A 258 52.23 13.25 -22.19
C ALA A 258 51.70 13.97 -23.46
N SER A 259 51.08 15.16 -23.43
CA SER A 259 50.57 16.11 -22.40
C SER A 259 49.92 17.31 -23.13
N GLU A 260 48.89 17.92 -22.52
CA GLU A 260 48.48 19.35 -22.51
C GLU A 260 48.18 20.15 -23.80
N SER A 261 47.00 20.81 -23.85
CA SER A 261 46.84 22.26 -23.58
C SER A 261 45.41 22.80 -23.83
N ASP A 262 44.89 23.44 -22.78
CA ASP A 262 44.11 24.69 -22.67
C ASP A 262 43.09 25.15 -23.73
N ILE A 263 41.91 25.61 -23.24
CA ILE A 263 41.43 27.00 -23.35
C ILE A 263 40.38 27.29 -22.25
N ASN A 264 40.59 28.42 -21.59
CA ASN A 264 39.83 29.08 -20.52
C ASN A 264 38.75 30.03 -21.09
N THR A 265 37.63 30.24 -20.39
CA THR A 265 37.03 31.59 -20.24
C THR A 265 36.06 31.67 -19.05
N THR A 266 36.40 32.56 -18.12
CA THR A 266 35.62 33.06 -16.99
C THR A 266 35.04 34.45 -17.29
N SER A 267 33.95 34.83 -16.62
CA SER A 267 33.62 36.22 -16.30
C SER A 267 32.70 36.32 -15.09
N GLU A 268 33.26 36.82 -13.99
CA GLU A 268 32.56 37.46 -12.87
C GLU A 268 32.54 38.99 -13.09
N ILE A 269 31.50 39.67 -12.57
CA ILE A 269 31.58 41.10 -12.21
C ILE A 269 30.99 41.28 -10.80
N SER A 270 31.74 42.06 -10.01
CA SER A 270 31.59 42.38 -8.59
C SER A 270 31.14 43.83 -8.37
N GLY A 271 30.56 44.13 -7.18
CA GLY A 271 30.55 45.47 -6.54
C GLY A 271 29.54 45.58 -5.38
N ARG A 272 29.98 45.43 -4.10
CA ARG A 272 30.26 46.47 -3.06
C ARG A 272 29.05 47.31 -2.64
N SER A 273 28.51 47.33 -1.41
CA SER A 273 28.96 47.42 0.00
C SER A 273 28.58 48.77 0.65
N ASP A 274 27.96 48.68 1.85
CA ASP A 274 28.14 49.53 3.05
C ASP A 274 26.99 50.43 3.61
N THR A 275 26.81 50.26 4.94
CA THR A 275 26.43 51.21 6.04
C THR A 275 25.00 51.35 6.60
N GLU A 276 24.75 50.61 7.69
CA GLU A 276 24.38 51.00 9.07
C GLU A 276 23.58 52.29 9.44
N ASN A 277 22.45 52.04 10.16
CA ASN A 277 22.07 52.49 11.52
C ASN A 277 21.43 53.88 11.78
N VAL A 278 20.29 53.93 12.51
CA VAL A 278 19.98 54.74 13.73
C VAL A 278 18.51 54.60 14.17
N ALA A 279 18.32 54.61 15.50
CA ALA A 279 17.19 54.21 16.33
C ALA A 279 16.02 55.22 16.55
N ALA A 280 14.87 54.64 16.93
CA ALA A 280 13.86 54.98 17.96
C ALA A 280 13.46 56.44 18.29
N ASP A 281 12.14 56.69 18.33
CA ASP A 281 11.49 57.55 19.34
C ASP A 281 9.99 57.17 19.55
N ARG A 282 9.53 57.31 20.80
CA ARG A 282 8.21 56.97 21.38
C ARG A 282 7.24 58.16 21.36
N SER A 283 5.93 57.91 21.32
CA SER A 283 4.94 58.39 22.33
C SER A 283 3.49 58.02 21.98
N GLU A 284 2.67 57.93 23.04
CA GLU A 284 1.37 57.27 23.19
C GLU A 284 0.12 58.15 22.93
N ALA A 285 -1.05 57.48 23.00
CA ALA A 285 -2.43 57.93 23.33
C ALA A 285 -3.28 58.52 22.19
N SER A 286 -4.62 58.36 22.11
CA SER A 286 -5.67 57.48 22.69
C SER A 286 -7.00 57.98 22.08
N GLU A 287 -8.02 57.11 21.98
CA GLU A 287 -9.47 57.42 21.74
C GLU A 287 -9.84 57.93 20.33
N SER A 288 -11.00 57.69 19.72
CA SER A 288 -12.14 56.76 19.82
C SER A 288 -13.08 57.16 18.66
N GLU A 289 -14.03 56.29 18.33
CA GLU A 289 -15.25 56.53 17.52
C GLU A 289 -15.26 56.07 16.04
N SER A 290 -16.26 55.22 15.84
CA SER A 290 -16.95 54.75 14.65
C SER A 290 -17.03 55.72 13.48
N ASP A 291 -16.73 55.24 12.28
CA ASP A 291 -17.74 55.10 11.23
C ASP A 291 -17.20 54.32 10.02
N ASN A 292 -17.93 53.24 9.73
CA ASN A 292 -18.27 52.67 8.44
C ASN A 292 -17.67 53.33 7.17
N ASP A 293 -16.53 52.80 6.69
CA ASP A 293 -16.16 52.62 5.26
C ASP A 293 -14.68 52.20 5.17
N ARG A 294 -14.43 50.88 5.09
CA ARG A 294 -13.16 50.35 4.57
C ARG A 294 -13.45 49.08 3.78
N THR A 295 -13.71 49.30 2.49
CA THR A 295 -12.97 48.68 1.39
C THR A 295 -12.05 47.53 1.80
N GLN A 296 -12.32 46.35 1.22
CA GLN A 296 -11.34 45.35 0.78
C GLN A 296 -9.91 45.56 1.32
N GLU A 297 -9.64 45.11 2.53
CA GLU A 297 -8.28 44.81 2.97
C GLU A 297 -8.27 43.37 3.48
N ASN A 298 -7.56 42.54 2.72
CA ASN A 298 -7.15 41.16 2.99
C ASN A 298 -8.23 40.09 3.23
N ARG A 299 -8.86 39.65 2.13
CA ARG A 299 -9.17 38.22 1.93
C ARG A 299 -8.06 37.50 1.13
N ASN A 300 -6.81 37.94 1.28
CA ASN A 300 -5.65 37.10 1.01
C ASN A 300 -5.15 36.62 2.37
N SER A 301 -5.83 35.66 2.96
CA SER A 301 -5.05 34.57 3.52
C SER A 301 -4.57 33.85 2.27
N GLU A 302 -3.31 34.00 1.88
CA GLU A 302 -2.71 33.02 0.97
C GLU A 302 -2.95 31.68 1.67
N THR A 303 -3.94 30.92 1.20
CA THR A 303 -4.16 29.56 1.65
C THR A 303 -2.90 28.82 1.26
N ALA A 304 -1.99 28.68 2.22
CA ALA A 304 -0.74 27.99 2.01
C ALA A 304 -1.09 26.57 1.59
N PHE A 305 -0.55 26.12 0.47
CA PHE A 305 -0.64 24.75 0.03
C PHE A 305 0.77 24.18 -0.04
N VAL A 306 0.88 22.86 0.06
CA VAL A 306 2.16 22.17 -0.01
C VAL A 306 2.70 22.28 -1.43
N GLU A 307 3.92 22.80 -1.57
CA GLU A 307 4.56 22.93 -2.88
C GLU A 307 4.64 21.55 -3.56
N ASN A 308 4.38 21.53 -4.87
CA ASN A 308 4.43 20.34 -5.72
C ASN A 308 3.46 19.21 -5.33
N GLN A 309 2.37 19.51 -4.60
CA GLN A 309 1.36 18.50 -4.28
C GLN A 309 -0.04 18.91 -4.73
N VAL A 310 -0.74 17.93 -5.33
CA VAL A 310 -2.11 18.08 -5.79
C VAL A 310 -2.95 16.89 -5.32
N ILE A 311 -4.21 17.16 -5.01
CA ILE A 311 -5.23 16.13 -4.80
C ILE A 311 -6.00 15.99 -6.10
N VAL A 312 -6.12 14.77 -6.60
CA VAL A 312 -6.75 14.45 -7.89
C VAL A 312 -7.84 13.42 -7.66
N GLN A 313 -9.07 13.70 -8.10
CA GLN A 313 -10.12 12.71 -8.22
C GLN A 313 -10.13 12.14 -9.63
N ILE A 314 -10.01 10.82 -9.73
CA ILE A 314 -9.94 10.11 -11.01
C ILE A 314 -11.35 9.93 -11.57
N ALA A 315 -11.52 10.23 -12.85
CA ALA A 315 -12.81 10.07 -13.52
C ALA A 315 -13.20 8.59 -13.61
N GLU A 316 -14.48 8.30 -13.34
CA GLU A 316 -15.03 6.93 -13.37
C GLU A 316 -14.80 6.26 -14.74
N GLY A 317 -14.31 5.02 -14.73
CA GLY A 317 -13.97 4.27 -15.94
C GLY A 317 -12.62 4.62 -16.56
N THR A 318 -11.78 5.40 -15.87
CA THR A 318 -10.37 5.55 -16.24
C THR A 318 -9.63 4.25 -15.93
N GLU A 319 -9.22 3.54 -16.99
CA GLU A 319 -8.45 2.30 -16.90
C GLU A 319 -7.05 2.54 -16.30
N ALA A 320 -6.51 1.56 -15.58
CA ALA A 320 -5.21 1.67 -14.91
C ALA A 320 -4.07 2.12 -15.85
N SER A 321 -4.04 1.62 -17.09
CA SER A 321 -3.04 2.04 -18.09
C SER A 321 -3.14 3.52 -18.49
N ALA A 322 -4.35 4.10 -18.49
CA ALA A 322 -4.58 5.51 -18.80
C ALA A 322 -4.22 6.40 -17.61
N LEU A 323 -4.43 5.90 -16.39
CA LEU A 323 -3.99 6.54 -15.15
C LEU A 323 -2.47 6.60 -15.06
N GLU A 324 -1.76 5.51 -15.34
CA GLU A 324 -0.29 5.50 -15.36
C GLU A 324 0.28 6.43 -16.43
N ALA A 325 -0.36 6.50 -17.61
CA ALA A 325 0.01 7.46 -18.65
C ALA A 325 -0.22 8.91 -18.19
N LEU A 326 -1.30 9.18 -17.46
CA LEU A 326 -1.58 10.50 -16.88
C LEU A 326 -0.51 10.87 -15.84
N LYS A 327 -0.22 9.97 -14.90
CA LYS A 327 0.82 10.19 -13.88
C LYS A 327 2.19 10.46 -14.52
N ALA A 328 2.57 9.68 -15.52
CA ALA A 328 3.81 9.92 -16.27
C ALA A 328 3.82 11.28 -17.00
N GLU A 329 2.68 11.76 -17.50
CA GLU A 329 2.54 13.07 -18.16
C GLU A 329 2.72 14.24 -17.19
N LEU A 330 2.25 14.07 -15.94
CA LEU A 330 2.39 15.05 -14.86
C LEU A 330 3.75 14.95 -14.14
N GLY A 331 4.54 13.91 -14.40
CA GLY A 331 5.69 13.57 -13.55
C GLY A 331 5.25 13.25 -12.12
N ALA A 332 4.06 12.64 -11.98
CA ALA A 332 3.41 12.46 -10.71
C ALA A 332 3.80 11.13 -10.04
N THR A 333 3.93 11.15 -8.71
CA THR A 333 3.99 9.96 -7.87
C THR A 333 2.88 10.00 -6.82
N THR A 334 2.20 8.87 -6.60
CA THR A 334 1.15 8.79 -5.59
C THR A 334 1.78 8.78 -4.19
N ILE A 335 1.32 9.70 -3.35
CA ILE A 335 1.68 9.77 -1.92
C ILE A 335 0.63 9.02 -1.09
N LYS A 336 -0.66 9.26 -1.38
CA LYS A 336 -1.78 8.66 -0.65
C LYS A 336 -2.96 8.47 -1.60
N ALA A 337 -3.80 7.47 -1.35
CA ALA A 337 -5.04 7.25 -2.06
C ALA A 337 -6.18 7.04 -1.07
N THR A 338 -7.40 7.44 -1.45
CA THR A 338 -8.61 7.14 -0.70
C THR A 338 -9.23 5.86 -1.23
N GLN A 339 -9.66 4.97 -0.34
CA GLN A 339 -10.25 3.69 -0.72
C GLN A 339 -11.64 3.84 -1.39
N THR A 340 -12.43 4.86 -1.00
CA THR A 340 -13.84 4.97 -1.41
C THR A 340 -14.18 6.18 -2.29
N LEU A 341 -13.31 7.19 -2.36
CA LEU A 341 -13.62 8.46 -3.04
C LEU A 341 -12.91 8.62 -4.39
N SER A 342 -12.14 7.61 -4.82
CA SER A 342 -11.32 7.66 -6.04
C SER A 342 -10.42 8.89 -6.12
N MET A 343 -9.99 9.40 -4.96
CA MET A 343 -9.06 10.51 -4.85
C MET A 343 -7.66 10.01 -4.52
N GLU A 344 -6.66 10.65 -5.10
CA GLU A 344 -5.25 10.43 -4.82
C GLU A 344 -4.55 11.75 -4.54
N LEU A 345 -3.64 11.75 -3.56
CA LEU A 345 -2.68 12.82 -3.33
C LEU A 345 -1.40 12.49 -4.11
N TRP A 346 -1.02 13.38 -5.02
CA TRP A 346 0.16 13.22 -5.86
C TRP A 346 1.24 14.25 -5.52
N SER A 347 2.50 13.82 -5.52
CA SER A 347 3.64 14.71 -5.75
C SER A 347 3.79 14.90 -7.26
N ILE A 348 4.05 16.12 -7.74
CA ILE A 348 4.19 16.41 -9.17
C ILE A 348 5.52 17.12 -9.48
N ASP A 349 5.98 17.00 -10.72
CA ASP A 349 7.14 17.77 -11.21
C ASP A 349 6.65 19.12 -11.78
N GLY A 350 6.59 20.16 -10.94
CA GLY A 350 6.36 21.53 -11.41
C GLY A 350 5.41 22.36 -10.54
N ASP A 351 5.06 23.54 -11.05
CA ASP A 351 4.19 24.46 -10.34
C ASP A 351 2.75 23.92 -10.26
N VAL A 352 2.19 23.93 -9.04
CA VAL A 352 0.86 23.41 -8.73
C VAL A 352 -0.22 24.14 -9.52
N GLN A 353 -0.13 25.47 -9.62
CA GLN A 353 -1.17 26.28 -10.24
C GLN A 353 -1.15 26.13 -11.76
N ASP A 354 0.04 26.05 -12.37
CA ASP A 354 0.19 25.76 -13.79
C ASP A 354 -0.31 24.34 -14.13
N THR A 355 -0.05 23.36 -13.25
CA THR A 355 -0.50 21.98 -13.44
C THR A 355 -2.01 21.88 -13.38
N ILE A 356 -2.64 22.47 -12.35
CA ILE A 356 -4.11 22.51 -12.24
C ILE A 356 -4.73 23.16 -13.48
N SER A 357 -4.24 24.34 -13.89
CA SER A 357 -4.79 25.06 -15.05
C SER A 357 -4.65 24.30 -16.37
N ARG A 358 -3.72 23.34 -16.45
CA ARG A 358 -3.49 22.52 -17.65
C ARG A 358 -4.37 21.28 -17.68
N TYR A 359 -4.68 20.70 -16.52
CA TYR A 359 -5.35 19.41 -16.38
C TYR A 359 -6.76 19.50 -15.80
N GLU A 360 -7.24 20.69 -15.42
CA GLU A 360 -8.61 20.89 -14.91
C GLU A 360 -9.72 20.44 -15.89
N ASP A 361 -9.43 20.41 -17.19
CA ASP A 361 -10.35 19.98 -18.26
C ASP A 361 -9.99 18.59 -18.84
N ASP A 362 -9.07 17.82 -18.23
CA ASP A 362 -8.70 16.49 -18.73
C ASP A 362 -9.83 15.48 -18.47
N PRO A 363 -10.30 14.73 -19.49
CA PRO A 363 -11.42 13.80 -19.32
C PRO A 363 -11.13 12.60 -18.40
N ARG A 364 -9.88 12.39 -17.98
CA ARG A 364 -9.47 11.36 -17.01
C ARG A 364 -9.56 11.86 -15.56
N ILE A 365 -9.81 13.16 -15.35
CA ILE A 365 -9.79 13.82 -14.05
C ILE A 365 -11.17 14.44 -13.81
N ASP A 366 -11.84 14.03 -12.74
CA ASP A 366 -13.08 14.68 -12.30
C ASP A 366 -12.79 15.97 -11.54
N PHE A 367 -11.66 15.99 -10.80
CA PHE A 367 -11.27 17.14 -10.00
C PHE A 367 -9.76 17.16 -9.72
N ILE A 368 -9.15 18.34 -9.71
CA ILE A 368 -7.75 18.54 -9.31
C ILE A 368 -7.58 19.85 -8.52
N GLU A 369 -6.99 19.77 -7.33
CA GLU A 369 -6.78 20.93 -6.45
C GLU A 369 -5.43 20.90 -5.70
N PRO A 370 -4.97 22.04 -5.14
CA PRO A 370 -3.78 22.07 -4.30
C PRO A 370 -3.99 21.31 -2.98
N ASN A 371 -2.93 20.69 -2.45
CA ASN A 371 -2.95 20.18 -1.07
C ASN A 371 -2.83 21.34 -0.06
N PHE A 372 -3.96 21.92 0.36
CA PHE A 372 -3.97 23.04 1.30
C PHE A 372 -3.52 22.65 2.72
N VAL A 373 -2.65 23.47 3.31
CA VAL A 373 -2.29 23.37 4.73
C VAL A 373 -3.38 24.03 5.56
N VAL A 374 -4.04 23.22 6.39
CA VAL A 374 -5.05 23.69 7.34
C VAL A 374 -4.48 23.74 8.76
N SER A 375 -4.72 24.82 9.50
CA SER A 375 -4.37 24.94 10.91
C SER A 375 -5.62 25.04 11.79
N GLY A 376 -5.59 24.35 12.93
CA GLY A 376 -6.59 24.53 13.98
C GLY A 376 -6.21 25.72 14.85
N ASP A 377 -6.90 26.86 14.68
CA ASP A 377 -6.54 28.10 15.39
C ASP A 377 -7.14 28.21 16.81
N ALA A 378 -8.05 27.31 17.19
CA ALA A 378 -8.75 27.36 18.47
C ALA A 378 -8.59 26.03 19.24
N THR A 379 -7.88 26.08 20.36
CA THR A 379 -7.76 24.96 21.31
C THR A 379 -8.89 24.92 22.34
N PHE A 380 -9.83 25.87 22.27
CA PHE A 380 -10.99 25.96 23.14
C PHE A 380 -12.25 26.25 22.31
N PRO A 381 -13.38 25.58 22.57
CA PRO A 381 -14.66 25.87 21.93
C PRO A 381 -15.09 27.32 22.19
N ASN A 382 -15.66 27.96 21.17
CA ASN A 382 -16.22 29.31 21.28
C ASN A 382 -17.71 29.30 21.67
N ASP A 383 -18.19 28.21 22.27
CA ASP A 383 -19.55 28.09 22.75
C ASP A 383 -19.75 29.01 23.96
N PRO A 384 -20.73 29.94 23.96
CA PRO A 384 -20.99 30.84 25.09
C PRO A 384 -21.28 30.12 26.42
N SER A 385 -21.70 28.87 26.40
CA SER A 385 -21.94 28.04 27.58
C SER A 385 -20.73 27.18 27.98
N PHE A 386 -19.60 27.25 27.26
CA PHE A 386 -18.40 26.47 27.56
C PHE A 386 -17.92 26.71 29.01
N ASP A 387 -17.97 27.96 29.48
CA ASP A 387 -17.63 28.34 30.86
C ASP A 387 -18.52 27.64 31.92
N GLU A 388 -19.67 27.08 31.54
CA GLU A 388 -20.58 26.36 32.42
C GLU A 388 -20.30 24.84 32.45
N LEU A 389 -19.47 24.33 31.54
CA LEU A 389 -19.15 22.91 31.38
C LEU A 389 -18.00 22.48 32.28
N TRP A 390 -18.26 22.45 33.59
CA TRP A 390 -17.33 22.03 34.65
C TRP A 390 -16.68 20.66 34.45
N GLY A 391 -17.24 19.80 33.60
CA GLY A 391 -16.67 18.49 33.30
C GLY A 391 -15.54 18.51 32.27
N LEU A 392 -15.37 19.62 31.53
CA LEU A 392 -14.39 19.77 30.44
C LEU A 392 -13.28 20.78 30.73
N ASP A 393 -13.58 21.83 31.52
CA ASP A 393 -12.58 22.79 32.00
C ASP A 393 -13.07 23.37 33.34
N ASN A 394 -12.47 22.95 34.45
CA ASN A 394 -12.93 23.33 35.79
C ASN A 394 -12.00 24.37 36.42
N THR A 395 -12.31 25.64 36.22
CA THR A 395 -11.64 26.77 36.89
C THR A 395 -12.22 27.11 38.27
N GLY A 396 -13.21 26.34 38.75
CA GLY A 396 -13.94 26.61 39.99
C GLY A 396 -15.14 27.56 39.84
N GLN A 397 -15.64 27.75 38.61
CA GLN A 397 -16.67 28.73 38.23
C GLN A 397 -17.96 28.74 39.08
N THR A 398 -18.35 27.62 39.69
CA THR A 398 -19.55 27.53 40.55
C THR A 398 -19.24 27.15 42.00
N GLY A 399 -18.00 27.37 42.46
CA GLY A 399 -17.55 27.00 43.80
C GLY A 399 -17.18 25.53 43.97
N GLY A 400 -16.97 24.82 42.86
CA GLY A 400 -16.32 23.52 42.83
C GLY A 400 -14.81 23.62 43.09
N THR A 401 -14.15 22.48 43.29
CA THR A 401 -12.69 22.43 43.35
C THR A 401 -12.16 22.68 41.93
N PRO A 402 -11.36 23.73 41.67
CA PRO A 402 -10.67 23.89 40.39
C PRO A 402 -9.80 22.66 40.10
N ASP A 403 -9.58 22.33 38.82
CA ASP A 403 -8.73 21.21 38.37
C ASP A 403 -9.29 19.83 38.76
N ALA A 404 -10.62 19.72 38.76
CA ALA A 404 -11.36 18.49 39.05
C ALA A 404 -12.28 18.09 37.87
N ASP A 405 -11.87 18.48 36.68
CA ASP A 405 -12.36 18.09 35.38
C ASP A 405 -11.73 16.76 34.92
N ILE A 406 -12.07 16.31 33.72
CA ILE A 406 -11.48 15.17 33.05
C ILE A 406 -10.54 15.74 31.98
N ASP A 407 -9.24 15.74 32.26
CA ASP A 407 -8.17 16.22 31.38
C ASP A 407 -7.52 15.11 30.54
#